data_AF-A0A2W1BL96-F1
#
_entry.id   AF-A0A2W1BL96-F1
#
_cell.length_a   1.000
_cell.length_b   1.000
_cell.length_c   1.000
_cell.angle_alpha   90.00
_cell.angle_beta   90.00
_cell.angle_gamma   90.00
#
_symmetry.space_group_name_H-M   'P 1'
#
loop_
_entity.id
_entity.type
_entity.pdbx_description
1 polymer ?
#
loop_
_entity_poly.entity_id
_entity_poly.type
_entity_poly.pdbx_seq_one_letter_code
_entity_poly.pdbx_strand_id
1 'polypeptide(L)'
;MITIDKSLVQYLMIDGYVFYKHNQTLKNDDVRWQCTHNCKAHVFVSQDGYINYKVSTHNHPRPVYQRLPNGRYVKVLTKSTPGPKRKFTKKLSIKRIWV
;
A
#
# COMPACT_ATOMS: atom_id res chain seq x y z
N MET A 1 -15.79 -7.12 -1.97
CA MET A 1 -14.58 -7.05 -1.12
C MET A 1 -13.81 -8.36 -1.28
N ILE A 2 -12.54 -8.35 -1.71
CA ILE A 2 -11.75 -9.56 -1.95
C ILE A 2 -10.71 -9.67 -0.84
N THR A 3 -10.85 -10.66 0.05
CA THR A 3 -9.89 -11.01 1.11
C THR A 3 -8.79 -11.92 0.55
N ILE A 4 -7.51 -11.64 0.83
CA ILE A 4 -6.37 -12.25 0.12
C ILE A 4 -5.69 -13.42 0.89
N ASP A 5 -6.01 -13.73 2.16
CA ASP A 5 -5.33 -14.84 2.85
C ASP A 5 -6.13 -15.55 3.97
N LYS A 6 -5.67 -16.76 4.31
CA LYS A 6 -6.03 -17.64 5.43
C LYS A 6 -5.33 -17.28 6.76
N SER A 7 -4.42 -16.31 6.74
CA SER A 7 -3.90 -15.70 7.96
C SER A 7 -4.91 -14.65 8.44
N LEU A 8 -5.04 -14.42 9.74
CA LEU A 8 -6.03 -13.53 10.38
C LEU A 8 -6.00 -12.05 9.91
N VAL A 9 -5.14 -11.73 8.94
CA VAL A 9 -4.91 -10.40 8.38
C VAL A 9 -5.79 -10.21 7.15
N GLN A 10 -6.71 -9.26 7.25
CA GLN A 10 -7.56 -8.87 6.14
C GLN A 10 -6.83 -7.87 5.23
N TYR A 11 -6.87 -8.13 3.93
CA TYR A 11 -6.40 -7.21 2.89
C TYR A 11 -7.55 -6.77 2.00
N LEU A 12 -7.42 -5.56 1.46
CA LEU A 12 -8.36 -4.95 0.54
C LEU A 12 -7.63 -4.63 -0.76
N MET A 13 -8.17 -5.10 -1.90
CA MET A 13 -7.62 -4.79 -3.22
C MET A 13 -8.52 -3.80 -3.95
N ILE A 14 -7.96 -2.67 -4.35
CA ILE A 14 -8.64 -1.59 -5.09
C ILE A 14 -7.71 -1.12 -6.20
N ASP A 15 -8.20 -1.05 -7.43
CA ASP A 15 -7.46 -0.54 -8.60
C ASP A 15 -6.08 -1.22 -8.82
N GLY A 16 -5.96 -2.50 -8.43
CA GLY A 16 -4.71 -3.28 -8.53
C GLY A 16 -3.67 -2.96 -7.44
N TYR A 17 -4.02 -2.13 -6.46
CA TYR A 17 -3.23 -1.89 -5.25
C TYR A 17 -3.81 -2.66 -4.07
N VAL A 18 -2.95 -3.02 -3.12
CA VAL A 18 -3.35 -3.78 -1.93
C VAL A 18 -3.13 -2.94 -0.68
N PHE A 19 -4.15 -2.91 0.16
CA PHE A 19 -4.23 -2.17 1.39
C PHE A 19 -4.45 -3.13 2.57
N TYR A 20 -3.91 -2.79 3.74
CA TYR A 20 -4.13 -3.49 5.00
C TYR A 20 -4.94 -2.62 5.94
N LYS A 21 -5.71 -3.26 6.84
CA LYS A 21 -6.47 -2.55 7.88
C LYS A 21 -5.49 -1.88 8.83
N HIS A 22 -5.56 -0.54 8.93
CA HIS A 22 -4.69 0.24 9.80
C HIS A 22 -5.42 0.55 11.11
N ASN A 23 -6.21 1.63 11.15
CA ASN A 23 -6.93 2.06 12.35
C ASN A 23 -8.38 2.36 12.01
N GLN A 24 -9.25 2.29 13.00
CA GLN A 24 -10.62 2.78 12.91
C GLN A 24 -10.68 4.27 13.27
N THR A 25 -11.59 4.99 12.63
CA THR A 25 -11.80 6.41 12.84
C THR A 25 -12.94 6.61 13.82
N LEU A 26 -12.69 7.34 14.91
CA LEU A 26 -13.69 7.56 15.97
C LEU A 26 -14.93 8.34 15.53
N LYS A 27 -14.86 9.09 14.42
CA LYS A 27 -15.90 10.04 14.02
C LYS A 27 -17.10 9.40 13.30
N ASN A 28 -16.83 8.43 12.41
CA ASN A 28 -17.84 7.78 11.56
C ASN A 28 -17.78 6.25 11.66
N ASP A 29 -16.95 5.73 12.56
CA ASP A 29 -16.59 4.32 12.66
C ASP A 29 -15.96 3.70 11.39
N ASP A 30 -15.56 4.55 10.44
CA ASP A 30 -14.87 4.16 9.21
C ASP A 30 -13.50 3.55 9.51
N VAL A 31 -13.20 2.46 8.82
CA VAL A 31 -11.90 1.80 8.89
C VAL A 31 -10.97 2.41 7.86
N ARG A 32 -9.82 2.91 8.31
CA ARG A 32 -8.73 3.34 7.45
C ARG A 32 -7.91 2.14 7.00
N TRP A 33 -7.80 1.98 5.69
CA TRP A 33 -6.97 1.01 5.01
C TRP A 33 -5.76 1.71 4.41
N GLN A 34 -4.55 1.23 4.72
CA GLN A 34 -3.30 1.81 4.22
C GLN A 34 -2.65 0.89 3.19
N CYS A 35 -2.05 1.49 2.17
CA CYS A 35 -1.22 0.83 1.19
C CYS A 35 -0.18 -0.09 1.84
N THR A 36 -0.06 -1.33 1.36
CA THR A 36 0.91 -2.33 1.88
C THR A 36 2.38 -2.00 1.59
N HIS A 37 2.63 -1.06 0.67
CA HIS A 37 3.96 -0.54 0.41
C HIS A 37 4.20 0.74 1.23
N ASN A 38 5.45 1.18 1.36
CA ASN A 38 5.80 2.43 2.04
C ASN A 38 5.34 3.65 1.20
N CYS A 39 4.03 3.90 1.24
CA CYS A 39 3.30 4.81 0.39
C CYS A 39 2.19 5.52 1.20
N LYS A 40 1.84 6.75 0.81
CA LYS A 40 0.86 7.57 1.54
C LYS A 40 -0.59 7.30 1.14
N ALA A 41 -0.82 6.44 0.14
CA ALA A 41 -2.15 6.09 -0.32
C ALA A 41 -2.92 5.35 0.78
N HIS A 42 -4.19 5.73 0.95
CA HIS A 42 -5.08 5.15 1.94
C HIS A 42 -6.55 5.34 1.53
N VAL A 43 -7.41 4.52 2.09
CA VAL A 43 -8.85 4.47 1.81
C VAL A 43 -9.61 4.39 3.11
N PHE A 44 -10.74 5.06 3.23
CA PHE A 44 -11.68 4.86 4.34
C PHE A 44 -12.88 4.06 3.83
N VAL A 45 -13.18 2.99 4.55
CA VAL A 45 -14.27 2.06 4.25
C VAL A 45 -15.24 2.07 5.42
N SER A 46 -16.51 2.27 5.13
CA SER A 46 -17.59 2.23 6.13
C SER A 46 -17.79 0.81 6.67
N GLN A 47 -18.53 0.69 7.77
CA GLN A 47 -18.95 -0.62 8.28
C GLN A 47 -19.74 -1.44 7.25
N ASP A 48 -20.55 -0.76 6.42
CA ASP A 48 -21.32 -1.39 5.33
C ASP A 48 -20.46 -1.80 4.12
N GLY A 49 -19.15 -1.53 4.16
CA GLY A 49 -18.21 -1.90 3.11
C GLY A 49 -18.14 -0.91 1.94
N TYR A 50 -18.72 0.29 2.06
CA TYR A 50 -18.63 1.34 1.04
C TYR A 50 -17.33 2.14 1.21
N ILE A 51 -16.75 2.57 0.08
CA ILE A 51 -15.58 3.44 0.10
C ILE A 51 -16.05 4.90 0.23
N ASN A 52 -15.87 5.48 1.41
CA ASN A 52 -16.27 6.87 1.67
C ASN A 52 -15.25 7.88 1.13
N TYR A 53 -13.96 7.53 1.18
CA TYR A 53 -12.87 8.41 0.75
C TYR A 53 -11.65 7.60 0.30
N LYS A 54 -10.94 8.09 -0.73
CA LYS A 54 -9.68 7.49 -1.19
C LYS A 54 -8.62 8.53 -1.56
N VAL A 55 -7.39 8.29 -1.10
CA VAL A 55 -6.16 8.94 -1.59
C VAL A 55 -5.41 7.92 -2.45
N SER A 56 -5.44 8.13 -3.77
CA SER A 56 -4.88 7.17 -4.75
C SER A 56 -3.49 7.55 -5.28
N THR A 57 -2.77 8.44 -4.59
CA THR A 57 -1.43 8.86 -5.00
C THR A 57 -0.38 7.85 -4.53
N HIS A 58 0.12 7.04 -5.46
CA HIS A 58 1.15 6.02 -5.20
C HIS A 58 2.53 6.48 -5.69
N ASN A 59 3.57 6.14 -4.92
CA ASN A 59 4.98 6.38 -5.27
C ASN A 59 5.69 5.10 -5.75
N HIS A 60 4.92 4.05 -6.06
CA HIS A 60 5.42 2.74 -6.48
C HIS A 60 4.49 2.15 -7.56
N PRO A 61 5.00 1.25 -8.43
CA PRO A 61 4.19 0.56 -9.41
C PRO A 61 3.19 -0.40 -8.73
N ARG A 62 2.16 -0.80 -9.49
CA ARG A 62 1.19 -1.79 -9.04
C ARG A 62 1.89 -3.14 -8.78
N PRO A 63 1.69 -3.77 -7.62
CA PRO A 63 2.15 -5.12 -7.38
C PRO A 63 1.41 -6.11 -8.30
N VAL A 64 2.12 -7.11 -8.81
CA VAL A 64 1.53 -8.18 -9.63
C VAL A 64 1.13 -9.34 -8.73
N TYR A 65 -0.11 -9.79 -8.85
CA TYR A 65 -0.63 -10.96 -8.16
C TYR A 65 -1.09 -12.00 -9.18
N GLN A 66 -0.76 -13.27 -8.92
CA GLN A 66 -1.26 -14.39 -9.69
C GLN A 66 -2.36 -15.09 -8.90
N ARG A 67 -3.52 -15.30 -9.54
CA ARG A 67 -4.62 -16.08 -8.96
C ARG A 67 -4.32 -17.57 -9.17
N LEU A 68 -4.30 -18.33 -8.08
CA LEU A 68 -4.17 -19.78 -8.10
C LEU A 68 -5.52 -20.45 -8.39
N PRO A 69 -5.55 -21.71 -8.88
CA PRO A 69 -6.79 -22.45 -9.14
C PRO A 69 -7.69 -22.59 -7.90
N ASN A 70 -7.11 -22.57 -6.70
CA ASN A 70 -7.83 -22.65 -5.42
C ASN A 70 -8.42 -21.29 -4.96
N GLY A 71 -8.39 -20.26 -5.81
CA GLY A 71 -8.94 -18.92 -5.51
C GLY A 71 -8.03 -18.01 -4.67
N ARG A 72 -6.86 -18.48 -4.22
CA ARG A 72 -5.88 -17.65 -3.50
C ARG A 72 -5.08 -16.77 -4.46
N TYR A 73 -4.57 -15.65 -3.96
CA TYR A 73 -3.65 -14.78 -4.70
C TYR A 73 -2.24 -14.86 -4.11
N VAL A 74 -1.24 -15.01 -4.98
CA VAL A 74 0.18 -14.97 -4.61
C VAL A 74 0.85 -13.76 -5.23
N LYS A 75 1.64 -13.02 -4.45
CA LYS A 75 2.40 -11.87 -4.96
C LYS A 75 3.56 -12.40 -5.81
N VAL A 76 3.61 -11.98 -7.07
CA VAL A 76 4.71 -12.34 -7.98
C VAL A 76 5.87 -11.38 -7.72
N LEU A 77 7.02 -11.94 -7.33
CA LEU A 77 8.27 -11.18 -7.21
C LEU A 77 8.89 -10.99 -8.59
N THR A 78 8.31 -10.13 -9.43
CA THR A 78 8.96 -9.73 -10.68
C THR A 78 10.11 -8.77 -10.34
N LYS A 79 11.33 -9.02 -10.84
CA LYS A 79 12.43 -8.05 -10.81
C LYS A 79 11.90 -6.74 -11.42
N SER A 80 11.67 -5.73 -10.58
CA SER A 80 10.97 -4.50 -10.96
C SER A 80 11.69 -3.82 -12.13
N THR A 81 10.99 -3.64 -13.25
CA THR A 81 11.32 -2.71 -14.33
C THR A 81 11.69 -1.34 -13.71
N PRO A 82 12.70 -0.60 -14.21
CA PRO A 82 13.13 0.63 -13.55
C PRO A 82 12.04 1.69 -13.69
N GLY A 83 11.32 1.96 -12.60
CA GLY A 83 10.56 3.20 -12.47
C GLY A 83 11.51 4.41 -12.52
N PRO A 84 11.02 5.63 -12.82
CA PRO A 84 11.88 6.79 -13.00
C PRO A 84 12.71 7.01 -11.72
N LYS A 85 14.03 6.84 -11.85
CA LYS A 85 14.98 7.04 -10.76
C LYS A 85 14.87 8.50 -10.32
N ARG A 86 14.27 8.74 -9.15
CA ARG A 86 14.46 10.02 -8.45
C ARG A 86 15.97 10.18 -8.25
N LYS A 87 16.57 11.15 -8.96
CA LYS A 87 17.98 11.51 -8.78
C LYS A 87 18.12 12.05 -7.36
N PHE A 88 18.60 11.21 -6.45
CA PHE A 88 18.98 11.63 -5.10
C PHE A 88 20.37 12.25 -5.21
N THR A 89 20.44 13.55 -5.51
CA THR A 89 21.69 14.29 -5.38
C THR A 89 22.00 14.42 -3.88
N LYS A 90 22.86 13.54 -3.35
CA LYS A 90 23.43 13.74 -2.02
C LYS A 90 24.30 14.99 -2.05
N LYS A 91 23.79 16.11 -1.51
CA LYS A 91 24.64 17.22 -1.09
C LYS A 91 25.12 16.88 0.33
N LEU A 92 26.16 16.05 0.40
CA LEU A 92 26.83 15.71 1.66
C LEU A 92 27.67 16.93 2.07
N SER A 93 27.11 17.79 2.92
CA SER A 93 27.88 18.86 3.56
C SER A 93 28.57 18.27 4.79
N ILE A 94 29.83 17.87 4.63
CA ILE A 94 30.71 17.51 5.75
C ILE A 94 31.20 18.82 6.35
N LYS A 95 30.66 19.24 7.51
CA LYS A 95 31.34 20.22 8.36
C LYS A 95 32.35 19.46 9.23
N ARG A 96 33.62 19.49 8.81
CA ARG A 96 34.78 19.10 9.62
C ARG A 96 34.90 20.09 10.79
N ILE A 97 34.98 19.55 12.01
CA ILE A 97 35.49 20.22 13.20
C ILE A 97 37.00 20.00 13.20
N TRP A 98 37.79 21.06 13.32
CA TRP A 98 39.20 20.99 13.71
C TRP A 98 39.34 21.69 15.06
N VAL A 99 39.93 20.92 15.99
CA VAL A 99 40.68 21.26 17.22
C VAL A 99 40.30 22.54 17.95
#